data_AF-A0A2K2DVE1-F1
#
_entry.id   AF-A0A2K2DVE1-F1
#
_cell.length_a   1.000
_cell.length_b   1.000
_cell.length_c   1.000
_cell.angle_alpha   90.00
_cell.angle_beta   90.00
_cell.angle_gamma   90.00
#
_symmetry.space_group_name_H-M   'P 1'
#
loop_
_entity.id
_entity.type
_entity.pdbx_description
1 polymer ?
#
loop_
_entity_poly.entity_id
_entity_poly.type
_entity_poly.pdbx_seq_one_letter_code
_entity_poly.pdbx_strand_id
1 'polypeptide(L)'
;MEGAKPLLYATFGTGSTSVLRCLLDRGANPNKENKNGTTALHYVSAMLGADFSTEATMLRGATTRGDPCQMAELLLSRRAYVDPINNRGTPLHVAAENGNVRMLELLLRHQANPNRVVRLFYTPLTLALFASSLKCVELLIKAGADVNAGRPVTPLVIAATYGLTDCIKCLLEAGADATIPDEFGRTPKEIAAIQGWKECVDILSPPMCPVARFTGSDDPLLDESDGCSLDGDAAFKQKDYAHAVALYTKRSLCWLHMNEEDKALDDANTYKDMELDVSKSCYEQGAALILTKGGA
;
A
#
# COMPACT_ATOMS: atom_id res chain seq x y z
N MET A 1 7.11 44.71 -5.33
CA MET A 1 8.25 43.78 -5.43
C MET A 1 8.11 42.71 -4.35
N GLU A 2 7.35 41.65 -4.63
CA GLU A 2 7.32 40.46 -3.75
C GLU A 2 8.25 39.41 -4.37
N GLY A 3 9.44 39.21 -3.80
CA GLY A 3 10.37 38.15 -4.22
C GLY A 3 9.82 36.72 -4.10
N ALA A 4 8.60 36.56 -3.56
CA ALA A 4 7.87 35.32 -3.37
C ALA A 4 7.41 34.65 -4.67
N LYS A 5 6.93 35.43 -5.65
CA LYS A 5 6.45 34.90 -6.93
C LYS A 5 7.61 34.52 -7.87
N PRO A 6 8.65 35.36 -8.04
CA PRO A 6 9.75 35.07 -8.96
C PRO A 6 10.47 33.75 -8.67
N LEU A 7 10.71 33.42 -7.39
CA LEU A 7 11.39 32.18 -7.03
C LEU A 7 10.54 30.94 -7.36
N LEU A 8 9.24 30.97 -7.01
CA LEU A 8 8.32 29.89 -7.35
C LEU A 8 8.13 29.75 -8.88
N TYR A 9 8.08 30.86 -9.62
CA TYR A 9 8.03 30.84 -11.09
C TYR A 9 9.32 30.30 -11.71
N ALA A 10 10.48 30.57 -11.13
CA ALA A 10 11.74 29.95 -11.57
C ALA A 10 11.74 28.43 -11.39
N THR A 11 10.89 27.92 -10.49
CA THR A 11 10.60 26.49 -10.31
C THR A 11 9.32 26.02 -11.02
N PHE A 12 8.70 26.82 -11.88
CA PHE A 12 7.50 26.45 -12.64
C PHE A 12 7.85 26.20 -14.12
N GLY A 13 7.17 25.25 -14.77
CA GLY A 13 7.38 24.98 -16.20
C GLY A 13 8.75 24.35 -16.52
N THR A 14 9.52 24.97 -17.42
CA THR A 14 10.84 24.48 -17.85
C THR A 14 11.97 24.75 -16.86
N GLY A 15 11.69 25.30 -15.67
CA GLY A 15 12.61 25.39 -14.52
C GLY A 15 14.07 25.69 -14.85
N SER A 16 14.51 26.95 -14.83
CA SER A 16 15.91 27.28 -15.12
C SER A 16 16.77 27.30 -13.85
N THR A 17 17.66 26.33 -13.70
CA THR A 17 18.64 26.28 -12.59
C THR A 17 19.46 27.58 -12.50
N SER A 18 19.79 28.20 -13.63
CA SER A 18 20.53 29.46 -13.70
C SER A 18 19.74 30.63 -13.13
N VAL A 19 18.45 30.74 -13.47
CA VAL A 19 17.57 31.79 -12.92
C VAL A 19 17.35 31.56 -11.43
N LEU A 20 17.11 30.31 -11.03
CA LEU A 20 16.94 29.94 -9.62
C LEU A 20 18.18 30.35 -8.80
N ARG A 21 19.39 30.02 -9.27
CA ARG A 21 20.65 30.42 -8.65
C ARG A 21 20.78 31.93 -8.52
N CYS A 22 20.54 32.64 -9.62
CA CYS A 22 20.61 34.10 -9.70
C CYS A 22 19.67 34.79 -8.69
N LEU A 23 18.47 34.25 -8.47
CA LEU A 23 17.51 34.75 -7.47
C LEU A 23 17.96 34.47 -6.04
N LEU A 24 18.45 33.26 -5.76
CA LEU A 24 18.96 32.88 -4.44
C LEU A 24 20.21 33.69 -4.06
N ASP A 25 21.11 33.95 -5.02
CA ASP A 25 22.30 34.80 -4.83
C ASP A 25 21.93 36.25 -4.51
N ARG A 26 20.78 36.73 -4.99
CA ARG A 26 20.22 38.07 -4.67
C ARG A 26 19.38 38.08 -3.39
N GLY A 27 19.40 37.02 -2.59
CA GLY A 27 18.73 36.97 -1.30
C GLY A 27 17.24 36.58 -1.35
N ALA A 28 16.78 35.94 -2.44
CA ALA A 28 15.45 35.34 -2.44
C ALA A 28 15.33 34.27 -1.34
N ASN A 29 14.25 34.31 -0.56
CA ASN A 29 14.01 33.35 0.51
C ASN A 29 13.53 32.00 -0.06
N PRO A 30 14.30 30.89 0.06
CA PRO A 30 13.91 29.58 -0.47
C PRO A 30 12.71 28.95 0.22
N ASN A 31 12.39 29.42 1.43
CA ASN A 31 11.28 28.91 2.25
C ASN A 31 9.98 29.69 2.05
N LYS A 32 9.97 30.67 1.13
CA LYS A 32 8.77 31.45 0.90
C LYS A 32 7.68 30.58 0.26
N GLU A 33 6.56 30.45 0.97
CA GLU A 33 5.41 29.68 0.53
C GLU A 33 4.33 30.55 -0.14
N ASN A 34 3.52 29.91 -0.98
CA ASN A 34 2.27 30.48 -1.49
C ASN A 34 1.13 30.32 -0.46
N LYS A 35 -0.09 30.73 -0.82
CA LYS A 35 -1.28 30.66 0.05
C LYS A 35 -1.64 29.23 0.52
N ASN A 36 -1.13 28.20 -0.14
CA ASN A 36 -1.40 26.80 0.16
C ASN A 36 -0.25 26.11 0.91
N GLY A 37 0.75 26.88 1.39
CA GLY A 37 1.96 26.33 2.02
C GLY A 37 2.98 25.77 1.02
N THR A 38 2.76 25.94 -0.29
CA THR A 38 3.67 25.38 -1.30
C THR A 38 4.93 26.23 -1.44
N THR A 39 6.08 25.62 -1.16
CA THR A 39 7.42 26.19 -1.36
C THR A 39 8.02 25.79 -2.70
N ALA A 40 9.15 26.40 -3.07
CA ALA A 40 9.91 26.04 -4.27
C ALA A 40 10.34 24.56 -4.27
N LEU A 41 10.66 24.02 -3.10
CA LEU A 41 11.06 22.62 -2.94
C LEU A 41 9.92 21.66 -3.30
N HIS A 42 8.67 21.96 -2.92
CA HIS A 42 7.52 21.16 -3.33
C HIS A 42 7.33 21.14 -4.85
N TYR A 43 7.53 22.27 -5.54
CA TYR A 43 7.38 22.33 -6.99
C TYR A 43 8.41 21.48 -7.71
N VAL A 44 9.69 21.59 -7.34
CA VAL A 44 10.74 20.78 -7.97
C VAL A 44 10.56 19.29 -7.67
N SER A 45 10.05 18.92 -6.49
CA SER A 45 9.72 17.53 -6.18
C SER A 45 8.52 17.00 -6.96
N ALA A 46 7.60 17.89 -7.38
CA ALA A 46 6.47 17.53 -8.22
C ALA A 46 6.83 17.38 -9.71
N MET A 47 8.00 17.86 -10.14
CA MET A 47 8.42 17.72 -11.54
C MET A 47 8.72 16.25 -11.84
N LEU A 48 8.06 15.72 -12.87
CA LEU A 48 8.44 14.45 -13.47
C LEU A 48 9.79 14.63 -14.16
N GLY A 49 10.76 13.79 -13.81
CA GLY A 49 12.03 13.71 -14.53
C GLY A 49 11.81 13.30 -15.99
N ALA A 50 12.83 13.48 -16.83
CA ALA A 50 12.79 13.10 -18.24
C ALA A 50 12.53 11.59 -18.49
N ASP A 51 12.52 10.77 -17.42
CA ASP A 51 12.31 9.32 -17.47
C ASP A 51 10.82 8.92 -17.57
N PHE A 52 9.87 9.85 -17.40
CA PHE A 52 8.45 9.61 -17.69
C PHE A 52 8.09 10.06 -19.11
N SER A 53 8.18 9.14 -20.07
CA SER A 53 7.77 9.35 -21.46
C SER A 53 6.24 9.34 -21.62
N THR A 54 5.57 10.41 -21.19
CA THR A 54 4.20 10.68 -21.67
C THR A 54 4.27 11.48 -22.97
N GLU A 55 3.37 11.21 -23.93
CA GLU A 55 3.30 11.92 -25.23
C GLU A 55 3.21 13.46 -25.09
N ALA A 56 2.62 13.95 -23.98
CA ALA A 56 2.57 15.37 -23.64
C ALA A 56 3.95 16.02 -23.36
N THR A 57 4.97 15.21 -23.09
CA THR A 57 6.36 15.62 -22.85
C THR A 57 7.15 15.74 -24.16
N MET A 58 6.85 14.90 -25.17
CA MET A 58 7.48 14.98 -26.51
C MET A 58 6.99 16.18 -27.33
N LEU A 59 5.72 16.58 -27.21
CA LEU A 59 5.14 17.69 -27.97
C LEU A 59 5.58 19.10 -27.51
N ARG A 60 6.27 19.22 -26.37
CA ARG A 60 6.85 20.49 -25.90
C ARG A 60 8.35 20.46 -26.11
N GLY A 61 8.76 20.75 -27.35
CA GLY A 61 10.15 20.68 -27.82
C GLY A 61 11.18 21.28 -26.86
N ALA A 62 12.29 20.55 -26.73
CA ALA A 62 13.67 20.98 -26.52
C ALA A 62 13.94 22.34 -25.84
N THR A 63 13.17 22.70 -24.82
CA THR A 63 13.45 23.83 -23.94
C THR A 63 14.23 23.27 -22.77
N THR A 64 15.44 23.79 -22.56
CA THR A 64 16.42 23.40 -21.54
C THR A 64 15.79 23.32 -20.16
N ARG A 65 15.21 22.16 -19.82
CA ARG A 65 14.69 21.90 -18.48
C ARG A 65 15.88 21.77 -17.54
N GLY A 66 15.94 22.62 -16.51
CA GLY A 66 16.86 22.38 -15.40
C GLY A 66 16.50 21.05 -14.74
N ASP A 67 17.51 20.23 -14.43
CA ASP A 67 17.30 18.97 -13.72
C ASP A 67 16.63 19.26 -12.36
N PRO A 68 15.42 18.74 -12.08
CA PRO A 68 14.71 19.03 -10.84
C PRO A 68 15.54 18.69 -9.60
N CYS A 69 16.37 17.63 -9.69
CA CYS A 69 17.28 17.24 -8.61
C CYS A 69 18.37 18.30 -8.36
N GLN A 70 18.96 18.87 -9.41
CA GLN A 70 19.94 19.97 -9.26
C GLN A 70 19.29 21.22 -8.65
N MET A 71 18.04 21.50 -8.99
CA MET A 71 17.30 22.62 -8.41
C MET A 71 16.96 22.37 -6.94
N ALA A 72 16.55 21.15 -6.58
CA ALA A 72 16.33 20.75 -5.19
C ALA A 72 17.62 20.84 -4.36
N GLU A 73 18.74 20.32 -4.88
CA GLU A 73 20.05 20.42 -4.24
C GLU A 73 20.45 21.89 -4.01
N LEU A 74 20.22 22.74 -5.02
CA LEU A 74 20.49 24.17 -4.91
C LEU A 74 19.61 24.83 -3.84
N LEU A 75 18.32 24.49 -3.76
CA LEU A 75 17.42 25.02 -2.72
C LEU A 75 17.89 24.59 -1.32
N LEU A 76 18.18 23.31 -1.13
CA LEU A 76 18.61 22.74 0.15
C LEU A 76 19.96 23.32 0.60
N SER A 77 20.93 23.46 -0.32
CA SER A 77 22.22 24.12 -0.03
C SER A 77 22.08 25.60 0.35
N ARG A 78 20.94 26.24 0.01
CA ARG A 78 20.59 27.62 0.39
C ARG A 78 19.67 27.70 1.60
N ARG A 79 19.63 26.66 2.45
CA ARG A 79 18.84 26.59 3.68
C ARG A 79 17.33 26.53 3.43
N ALA A 80 16.91 25.94 2.32
CA ALA A 80 15.52 25.47 2.21
C ALA A 80 15.27 24.43 3.31
N TYR A 81 14.11 24.52 3.96
CA TYR A 81 13.63 23.47 4.84
C TYR A 81 13.36 22.23 4.01
N VAL A 82 13.78 21.07 4.52
CA VAL A 82 13.58 19.78 3.85
C VAL A 82 12.14 19.27 3.98
N ASP A 83 11.49 19.56 5.11
CA ASP A 83 10.12 19.11 5.45
C ASP A 83 9.09 20.26 5.62
N PRO A 84 9.01 21.27 4.73
CA PRO A 84 7.88 22.18 4.73
C PRO A 84 6.61 21.37 4.42
N ILE A 85 5.48 21.70 5.04
CA ILE A 85 4.23 20.97 4.84
C ILE A 85 3.26 21.84 4.04
N ASN A 86 2.66 21.27 3.00
CA ASN A 86 1.54 21.87 2.29
C ASN A 86 0.33 20.91 2.24
N ASN A 87 -0.71 21.27 1.48
CA ASN A 87 -1.91 20.45 1.36
C ASN A 87 -1.65 19.01 0.86
N ARG A 88 -0.60 18.74 0.07
CA ARG A 88 -0.17 17.41 -0.41
C ARG A 88 0.88 16.75 0.50
N GLY A 89 1.30 17.40 1.56
CA GLY A 89 2.32 16.92 2.50
C GLY A 89 3.68 17.56 2.30
N THR A 90 4.74 16.85 2.67
CA THR A 90 6.13 17.33 2.50
C THR A 90 6.64 17.07 1.07
N PRO A 91 7.77 17.68 0.66
CA PRO A 91 8.41 17.34 -0.62
C PRO A 91 8.68 15.84 -0.80
N LEU A 92 8.97 15.12 0.30
CA LEU A 92 9.16 13.67 0.27
C LEU A 92 7.87 12.91 -0.06
N HIS A 93 6.71 13.37 0.45
CA HIS A 93 5.40 12.81 0.07
C HIS A 93 5.15 12.98 -1.44
N VAL A 94 5.41 14.18 -1.95
CA VAL A 94 5.22 14.50 -3.38
C VAL A 94 6.15 13.64 -4.26
N ALA A 95 7.41 13.45 -3.86
CA ALA A 95 8.35 12.60 -4.58
C ALA A 95 7.91 11.12 -4.57
N ALA A 96 7.41 10.63 -3.44
CA ALA A 96 6.93 9.25 -3.30
C ALA A 96 5.67 8.99 -4.14
N GLU A 97 4.68 9.88 -4.11
CA GLU A 97 3.44 9.80 -4.90
C GLU A 97 3.71 9.79 -6.42
N ASN A 98 4.76 10.47 -6.85
CA ASN A 98 5.18 10.50 -8.25
C ASN A 98 6.12 9.34 -8.63
N GLY A 99 6.51 8.47 -7.68
CA GLY A 99 7.51 7.42 -7.90
C GLY A 99 8.90 7.96 -8.27
N ASN A 100 9.22 9.22 -7.95
CA ASN A 100 10.47 9.88 -8.35
C ASN A 100 11.63 9.47 -7.44
N VAL A 101 12.27 8.35 -7.78
CA VAL A 101 13.39 7.73 -7.03
C VAL A 101 14.54 8.70 -6.78
N ARG A 102 14.99 9.45 -7.80
CA ARG A 102 16.15 10.37 -7.69
C ARG A 102 15.88 11.50 -6.71
N MET A 103 14.68 12.08 -6.78
CA MET A 103 14.27 13.15 -5.86
C MET A 103 14.09 12.62 -4.44
N LEU A 104 13.50 11.44 -4.30
CA LEU A 104 13.29 10.78 -3.02
C LEU A 104 14.63 10.49 -2.32
N GLU A 105 15.60 9.92 -3.04
CA GLU A 105 16.95 9.69 -2.52
C GLU A 105 17.64 10.99 -2.09
N LEU A 106 17.54 12.05 -2.90
CA LEU A 106 18.11 13.36 -2.57
C LEU A 106 17.51 13.94 -1.29
N LEU A 107 16.17 13.93 -1.15
CA LEU A 107 15.50 14.45 0.04
C LEU A 107 15.87 13.66 1.30
N LEU A 108 15.95 12.32 1.21
CA LEU A 108 16.37 11.47 2.32
C LEU A 108 17.83 11.71 2.74
N ARG A 109 18.74 11.97 1.79
CA ARG A 109 20.13 12.37 2.09
C ARG A 109 20.20 13.69 2.86
N HIS A 110 19.25 14.59 2.64
CA HIS A 110 19.09 15.84 3.38
C HIS A 110 18.19 15.70 4.63
N GLN A 111 18.04 14.47 5.16
CA GLN A 111 17.35 14.15 6.41
C GLN A 111 15.84 14.47 6.40
N ALA A 112 15.17 14.36 5.24
CA ALA A 112 13.71 14.37 5.18
C ALA A 112 13.13 13.25 6.05
N ASN A 113 12.09 13.55 6.84
CA ASN A 113 11.48 12.56 7.72
C ASN A 113 10.63 11.54 6.93
N PRO A 114 11.03 10.25 6.87
CA PRO A 114 10.30 9.22 6.12
C PRO A 114 8.98 8.80 6.78
N ASN A 115 8.75 9.18 8.04
CA ASN A 115 7.60 8.79 8.86
C ASN A 115 6.61 9.93 9.08
N ARG A 116 6.80 11.07 8.42
CA ARG A 116 5.84 12.18 8.55
C ARG A 116 4.48 11.72 8.04
N VAL A 117 3.45 11.90 8.85
CA VAL A 117 2.07 11.57 8.50
C VAL A 117 1.32 12.83 8.06
N VAL A 118 0.55 12.73 6.97
CA VAL A 118 -0.34 13.79 6.46
C VAL A 118 -1.73 13.23 6.22
N ARG A 119 -2.76 14.09 6.35
CA ARG A 119 -4.18 13.72 6.13
C ARG A 119 -4.56 12.39 6.83
N LEU A 120 -4.34 12.35 8.14
CA LEU A 120 -4.61 11.23 9.06
C LEU A 120 -3.63 10.06 9.01
N PHE A 121 -3.41 9.43 7.85
CA PHE A 121 -2.64 8.17 7.78
C PHE A 121 -1.69 8.04 6.59
N TYR A 122 -1.57 9.05 5.71
CA TYR A 122 -0.65 8.97 4.59
C TYR A 122 0.78 9.25 5.04
N THR A 123 1.66 8.27 4.85
CA THR A 123 3.11 8.41 4.93
C THR A 123 3.73 8.41 3.52
N PRO A 124 4.97 8.87 3.34
CA PRO A 124 5.69 8.68 2.09
C PRO A 124 5.68 7.23 1.61
N LEU A 125 5.76 6.25 2.53
CA LEU A 125 5.75 4.82 2.20
C LEU A 125 4.42 4.40 1.55
N THR A 126 3.29 4.83 2.12
CA THR A 126 1.97 4.54 1.55
C THR A 126 1.80 5.17 0.16
N LEU A 127 2.31 6.39 -0.05
CA LEU A 127 2.25 7.07 -1.36
C LEU A 127 3.13 6.39 -2.42
N ALA A 128 4.29 5.86 -2.03
CA ALA A 128 5.13 5.06 -2.93
C ALA A 128 4.45 3.75 -3.38
N LEU A 129 3.61 3.15 -2.53
CA LEU A 129 2.80 1.99 -2.88
C LEU A 129 1.68 2.33 -3.85
N PHE A 130 0.97 3.45 -3.68
CA PHE A 130 0.00 3.92 -4.67
C PHE A 130 0.64 4.22 -6.03
N ALA A 131 1.91 4.65 -6.03
CA ALA A 131 2.71 4.83 -7.24
C ALA A 131 3.27 3.52 -7.81
N SER A 132 3.04 2.38 -7.15
CA SER A 132 3.59 1.05 -7.48
C SER A 132 5.11 1.05 -7.68
N SER A 133 5.83 1.93 -6.96
CA SER A 133 7.28 2.10 -7.12
C SER A 133 8.05 1.32 -6.06
N LEU A 134 8.41 0.07 -6.39
CA LEU A 134 9.23 -0.79 -5.53
C LEU A 134 10.53 -0.10 -5.08
N LYS A 135 11.17 0.65 -5.98
CA LYS A 135 12.42 1.34 -5.66
C LYS A 135 12.24 2.44 -4.61
N CYS A 136 11.14 3.19 -4.68
CA CYS A 136 10.82 4.17 -3.63
C CYS A 136 10.51 3.48 -2.30
N VAL A 137 9.79 2.35 -2.33
CA VAL A 137 9.50 1.53 -1.14
C VAL A 137 10.79 1.07 -0.47
N GLU A 138 11.71 0.45 -1.22
CA GLU A 138 13.02 0.01 -0.70
C GLU A 138 13.82 1.16 -0.07
N LEU A 139 13.85 2.33 -0.73
CA LEU A 139 14.59 3.49 -0.23
C LEU A 139 14.00 4.04 1.07
N LEU A 140 12.67 4.12 1.16
CA LEU A 140 11.98 4.59 2.35
C LEU A 140 12.19 3.63 3.53
N ILE A 141 12.09 2.32 3.30
CA ILE A 141 12.38 1.29 4.31
C ILE A 141 13.84 1.42 4.79
N LYS A 142 14.81 1.54 3.87
CA LYS A 142 16.22 1.75 4.22
C LYS A 142 16.46 3.03 5.01
N ALA A 143 15.64 4.06 4.81
CA ALA A 143 15.69 5.30 5.58
C ALA A 143 14.98 5.22 6.93
N GLY A 144 14.42 4.06 7.31
CA GLY A 144 13.73 3.86 8.58
C GLY A 144 12.25 4.21 8.55
N ALA A 145 11.59 4.10 7.39
CA ALA A 145 10.14 4.18 7.33
C ALA A 145 9.50 3.03 8.14
N ASP A 146 8.50 3.37 8.95
CA ASP A 146 7.70 2.42 9.71
C ASP A 146 6.75 1.68 8.76
N VAL A 147 7.05 0.40 8.54
CA VAL A 147 6.30 -0.51 7.66
C VAL A 147 4.92 -0.87 8.19
N ASN A 148 4.61 -0.54 9.43
CA ASN A 148 3.33 -0.77 10.08
C ASN A 148 2.56 0.55 10.37
N ALA A 149 3.05 1.69 9.87
CA ALA A 149 2.43 3.00 10.08
C ALA A 149 1.06 3.13 9.37
N GLY A 150 0.28 4.15 9.77
CA GLY A 150 -0.90 4.56 9.00
C GLY A 150 -2.20 3.80 9.30
N ARG A 151 -2.55 3.60 10.57
CA ARG A 151 -3.84 2.98 10.90
C ARG A 151 -5.04 3.84 10.47
N PRO A 152 -6.14 3.23 9.97
CA PRO A 152 -6.42 1.79 9.90
C PRO A 152 -5.85 1.07 8.66
N VAL A 153 -5.16 1.76 7.75
CA VAL A 153 -4.71 1.20 6.46
C VAL A 153 -3.18 1.05 6.42
N THR A 154 -2.68 -0.14 6.78
CA THR A 154 -1.23 -0.40 6.78
C THR A 154 -0.65 -0.49 5.36
N PRO A 155 0.67 -0.25 5.18
CA PRO A 155 1.38 -0.47 3.91
C PRO A 155 1.10 -1.85 3.31
N LEU A 156 1.04 -2.90 4.13
CA LEU A 156 0.79 -4.26 3.64
C LEU A 156 -0.64 -4.45 3.13
N VAL A 157 -1.64 -3.82 3.79
CA VAL A 157 -3.02 -3.79 3.28
C VAL A 157 -3.08 -3.11 1.91
N ILE A 158 -2.38 -1.98 1.73
CA ILE A 158 -2.32 -1.28 0.43
C ILE A 158 -1.69 -2.19 -0.62
N ALA A 159 -0.51 -2.75 -0.34
CA ALA A 159 0.20 -3.62 -1.27
C ALA A 159 -0.65 -4.85 -1.68
N ALA A 160 -1.37 -5.45 -0.73
CA ALA A 160 -2.30 -6.55 -0.98
C ALA A 160 -3.53 -6.12 -1.81
N THR A 161 -4.05 -4.92 -1.59
CA THR A 161 -5.19 -4.38 -2.36
C THR A 161 -4.84 -4.22 -3.85
N TYR A 162 -3.63 -3.76 -4.14
CA TYR A 162 -3.16 -3.49 -5.51
C TYR A 162 -2.35 -4.63 -6.14
N GLY A 163 -2.21 -5.77 -5.46
CA GLY A 163 -1.50 -6.93 -6.01
C GLY A 163 0.01 -6.74 -6.16
N LEU A 164 0.64 -5.90 -5.33
CA LEU A 164 2.06 -5.51 -5.46
C LEU A 164 2.99 -6.56 -4.85
N THR A 165 3.12 -7.72 -5.49
CA THR A 165 3.84 -8.91 -4.98
C THR A 165 5.25 -8.60 -4.49
N ASP A 166 6.05 -7.87 -5.27
CA ASP A 166 7.42 -7.51 -4.88
C ASP A 166 7.46 -6.53 -3.70
N CYS A 167 6.49 -5.61 -3.63
CA CYS A 167 6.38 -4.70 -2.48
C CYS A 167 5.94 -5.47 -1.22
N ILE A 168 5.05 -6.46 -1.35
CA ILE A 168 4.65 -7.34 -0.24
C ILE A 168 5.88 -8.08 0.30
N LYS A 169 6.67 -8.73 -0.57
CA LYS A 169 7.92 -9.41 -0.16
C LYS A 169 8.85 -8.46 0.58
N CYS A 170 9.10 -7.28 0.01
CA CYS A 170 9.97 -6.26 0.60
C CYS A 170 9.46 -5.78 1.98
N LEU A 171 8.15 -5.56 2.12
CA LEU A 171 7.53 -5.16 3.39
C LEU A 171 7.64 -6.27 4.46
N LEU A 172 7.40 -7.53 4.08
CA LEU A 172 7.51 -8.68 4.98
C LEU A 172 8.95 -8.88 5.45
N GLU A 173 9.93 -8.79 4.54
CA GLU A 173 11.37 -8.83 4.87
C GLU A 173 11.78 -7.71 5.84
N ALA A 174 11.11 -6.56 5.75
CA ALA A 174 11.32 -5.42 6.63
C ALA A 174 10.53 -5.50 7.97
N GLY A 175 9.80 -6.60 8.21
CA GLY A 175 9.07 -6.83 9.47
C GLY A 175 7.64 -6.27 9.50
N ALA A 176 6.99 -6.12 8.35
CA ALA A 176 5.56 -5.79 8.32
C ALA A 176 4.71 -6.90 8.94
N ASP A 177 3.75 -6.52 9.78
CA ASP A 177 2.87 -7.45 10.47
C ASP A 177 1.63 -7.75 9.61
N ALA A 178 1.61 -8.97 9.06
CA ALA A 178 0.52 -9.47 8.22
C ALA A 178 -0.76 -9.82 8.99
N THR A 179 -0.77 -9.70 10.32
CA THR A 179 -1.96 -9.95 11.15
C THR A 179 -2.79 -8.70 11.39
N ILE A 180 -2.28 -7.50 11.07
CA ILE A 180 -3.01 -6.25 11.29
C ILE A 180 -4.15 -6.12 10.26
N PRO A 181 -5.42 -6.08 10.70
CA PRO A 181 -6.55 -5.91 9.80
C PRO A 181 -6.77 -4.46 9.40
N ASP A 182 -7.52 -4.27 8.32
CA ASP A 182 -8.06 -2.98 7.89
C ASP A 182 -9.25 -2.51 8.76
N GLU A 183 -9.88 -1.39 8.38
CA GLU A 183 -11.04 -0.83 9.10
C GLU A 183 -12.28 -1.74 9.11
N PHE A 184 -12.34 -2.74 8.22
CA PHE A 184 -13.43 -3.71 8.12
C PHE A 184 -13.09 -5.05 8.79
N GLY A 185 -11.95 -5.13 9.48
CA GLY A 185 -11.52 -6.36 10.15
C GLY A 185 -10.86 -7.39 9.22
N ARG A 186 -10.53 -7.00 7.97
CA ARG A 186 -9.95 -7.91 6.98
C ARG A 186 -8.42 -7.85 7.02
N THR A 187 -7.79 -9.01 7.07
CA THR A 187 -6.33 -9.14 6.98
C THR A 187 -5.84 -8.87 5.56
N PRO A 188 -4.55 -8.49 5.37
CA PRO A 188 -3.95 -8.33 4.04
C PRO A 188 -4.16 -9.54 3.13
N LYS A 189 -4.10 -10.76 3.68
CA LYS A 189 -4.33 -11.99 2.92
C LYS A 189 -5.76 -12.10 2.40
N GLU A 190 -6.75 -11.79 3.24
CA GLU A 190 -8.16 -11.81 2.85
C GLU A 190 -8.46 -10.75 1.80
N ILE A 191 -7.83 -9.58 1.92
CA ILE A 191 -7.93 -8.52 0.91
C ILE A 191 -7.34 -8.99 -0.43
N ALA A 192 -6.15 -9.60 -0.42
CA ALA A 192 -5.55 -10.17 -1.62
C ALA A 192 -6.45 -11.25 -2.26
N ALA A 193 -7.11 -12.08 -1.44
CA ALA A 193 -8.04 -13.11 -1.91
C ALA A 193 -9.30 -12.51 -2.55
N ILE A 194 -9.92 -11.53 -1.89
CA ILE A 194 -11.10 -10.79 -2.41
C ILE A 194 -10.80 -10.15 -3.76
N GLN A 195 -9.61 -9.57 -3.91
CA GLN A 195 -9.18 -8.93 -5.16
C GLN A 195 -8.68 -9.93 -6.22
N GLY A 196 -8.60 -11.22 -5.91
CA GLY A 196 -8.15 -12.26 -6.84
C GLY A 196 -6.63 -12.31 -7.08
N TRP A 197 -5.83 -11.69 -6.22
CA TRP A 197 -4.37 -11.67 -6.33
C TRP A 197 -3.74 -12.97 -5.79
N LYS A 198 -3.87 -14.06 -6.56
CA LYS A 198 -3.40 -15.40 -6.16
C LYS A 198 -1.95 -15.42 -5.66
N GLU A 199 -1.02 -14.79 -6.39
CA GLU A 199 0.39 -14.75 -5.99
C GLU A 199 0.58 -13.99 -4.66
N CYS A 200 -0.19 -12.93 -4.41
CA CYS A 200 -0.13 -12.22 -3.13
C CYS A 200 -0.63 -13.09 -1.98
N VAL A 201 -1.69 -13.88 -2.20
CA VAL A 201 -2.19 -14.85 -1.20
C VAL A 201 -1.11 -15.89 -0.89
N ASP A 202 -0.43 -16.41 -1.92
CA ASP A 202 0.63 -17.41 -1.76
C ASP A 202 1.81 -16.84 -0.95
N ILE A 203 2.22 -15.59 -1.21
CA ILE A 203 3.30 -14.90 -0.47
C ILE A 203 2.89 -14.62 0.99
N LEU A 204 1.64 -14.22 1.22
CA LEU A 204 1.10 -13.89 2.54
C LEU A 204 0.72 -15.13 3.35
N SER A 205 0.62 -16.30 2.72
CA SER A 205 0.52 -17.57 3.40
C SER A 205 1.91 -17.91 3.94
N PRO A 206 2.12 -17.97 5.27
CA PRO A 206 3.41 -18.43 5.78
C PRO A 206 3.72 -19.80 5.17
N PRO A 207 5.01 -20.12 4.89
CA PRO A 207 5.38 -21.50 4.60
C PRO A 207 4.83 -22.31 5.76
N MET A 208 3.94 -23.26 5.48
CA MET A 208 3.35 -24.07 6.51
C MET A 208 4.49 -24.53 7.42
N CYS A 209 4.44 -24.18 8.72
CA CYS A 209 4.99 -25.12 9.69
C CYS A 209 4.52 -26.47 9.20
N PRO A 210 5.39 -27.46 8.94
CA PRO A 210 4.94 -28.75 8.47
C PRO A 210 3.86 -29.13 9.45
N VAL A 211 2.60 -29.03 9.02
CA VAL A 211 1.47 -29.50 9.80
C VAL A 211 1.88 -30.93 9.92
N ALA A 212 2.23 -31.32 11.15
CA ALA A 212 2.68 -32.66 11.42
C ALA A 212 1.73 -33.53 10.62
N ARG A 213 2.27 -34.33 9.68
CA ARG A 213 1.47 -35.34 9.02
C ARG A 213 0.95 -36.18 10.17
N PHE A 214 -0.26 -35.88 10.64
CA PHE A 214 -0.92 -36.63 11.69
C PHE A 214 -1.39 -37.90 11.01
N THR A 215 -0.43 -38.79 10.78
CA THR A 215 -0.67 -40.19 10.46
C THR A 215 -0.85 -40.88 11.79
N GLY A 216 -2.08 -40.99 12.24
CA GLY A 216 -2.39 -41.68 13.49
C GLY A 216 -3.76 -41.29 13.99
N SER A 217 -4.58 -42.30 14.21
CA SER A 217 -5.99 -42.33 14.60
C SER A 217 -6.34 -41.67 15.95
N ASP A 218 -5.58 -40.69 16.42
CA ASP A 218 -5.77 -40.02 17.70
C ASP A 218 -5.83 -38.50 17.46
N ASP A 219 -6.95 -38.04 16.91
CA ASP A 219 -7.25 -36.63 16.67
C ASP A 219 -7.97 -36.02 17.90
N PRO A 220 -7.38 -35.03 18.61
CA PRO A 220 -8.03 -34.33 19.72
C PRO A 220 -9.22 -33.44 19.28
N LEU A 221 -9.46 -33.28 17.97
CA LEU A 221 -10.64 -32.62 17.39
C LEU A 221 -11.71 -33.60 16.91
N LEU A 222 -11.45 -34.92 17.03
CA LEU A 222 -12.45 -35.99 16.86
C LEU A 222 -12.63 -36.75 18.18
N ASP A 223 -12.52 -36.05 19.31
CA ASP A 223 -13.13 -36.59 20.52
C ASP A 223 -14.65 -36.42 20.38
N GLU A 224 -15.32 -37.47 19.88
CA GLU A 224 -16.78 -37.58 19.89
C GLU A 224 -17.37 -37.59 21.33
N SER A 225 -16.57 -37.33 22.37
CA SER A 225 -17.02 -37.31 23.77
C SER A 225 -17.35 -35.93 24.34
N ASP A 226 -16.98 -34.82 23.69
CA ASP A 226 -17.40 -33.48 24.10
C ASP A 226 -18.17 -32.77 22.97
N GLY A 227 -19.46 -32.56 23.20
CA GLY A 227 -20.46 -32.07 22.24
C GLY A 227 -20.27 -30.64 21.67
N CYS A 228 -19.07 -30.27 21.24
CA CYS A 228 -18.84 -29.16 20.33
C CYS A 228 -19.07 -29.63 18.89
N SER A 229 -20.34 -29.67 18.51
CA SER A 229 -20.76 -29.93 17.14
C SER A 229 -20.17 -28.87 16.20
N LEU A 230 -19.34 -29.26 15.23
CA LEU A 230 -18.93 -28.44 14.07
C LEU A 230 -20.11 -28.20 13.10
N ASP A 231 -21.31 -28.08 13.65
CA ASP A 231 -22.57 -28.08 12.92
C ASP A 231 -23.08 -26.65 12.80
N GLY A 232 -22.68 -26.01 11.69
CA GLY A 232 -23.22 -24.72 11.26
C GLY A 232 -24.76 -24.73 11.18
N ASP A 233 -25.38 -25.90 11.00
CA ASP A 233 -26.84 -26.05 10.89
C ASP A 233 -27.53 -25.70 12.21
N ALA A 234 -26.91 -25.96 13.36
CA ALA A 234 -27.46 -25.63 14.68
C ALA A 234 -27.47 -24.11 14.91
N ALA A 235 -26.37 -23.43 14.58
CA ALA A 235 -26.27 -21.96 14.65
C ALA A 235 -27.20 -21.29 13.63
N PHE A 236 -27.30 -21.86 12.43
CA PHE A 236 -28.22 -21.41 11.38
C PHE A 236 -29.69 -21.52 11.81
N LYS A 237 -30.10 -22.65 12.41
CA LYS A 237 -31.45 -22.83 12.98
C LYS A 237 -31.76 -21.82 14.09
N GLN A 238 -30.75 -21.38 14.82
CA GLN A 238 -30.86 -20.35 15.87
C GLN A 238 -30.81 -18.91 15.33
N LYS A 239 -30.66 -18.73 14.00
CA LYS A 239 -30.49 -17.43 13.33
C LYS A 239 -29.25 -16.65 13.76
N ASP A 240 -28.25 -17.34 14.31
CA ASP A 240 -26.92 -16.77 14.54
C ASP A 240 -26.07 -16.92 13.28
N TYR A 241 -26.38 -16.08 12.28
CA TYR A 241 -25.78 -16.19 10.96
C TYR A 241 -24.27 -15.90 10.97
N ALA A 242 -23.78 -15.02 11.86
CA ALA A 242 -22.36 -14.73 11.96
C ALA A 242 -21.57 -15.95 12.45
N HIS A 243 -22.09 -16.64 13.46
CA HIS A 243 -21.47 -17.86 13.97
C HIS A 243 -21.60 -19.04 12.98
N ALA A 244 -22.77 -19.19 12.37
CA ALA A 244 -23.01 -20.21 11.34
C ALA A 244 -22.04 -20.04 10.17
N VAL A 245 -21.87 -18.81 9.66
CA VAL A 245 -20.98 -18.51 8.53
C VAL A 245 -19.52 -18.85 8.86
N ALA A 246 -19.05 -18.51 10.06
CA ALA A 246 -17.69 -18.84 10.49
C ALA A 246 -17.45 -20.37 10.57
N LEU A 247 -18.45 -21.13 11.05
CA LEU A 247 -18.37 -22.59 11.15
C LEU A 247 -18.42 -23.26 9.78
N TYR A 248 -19.37 -22.86 8.92
CA TYR A 248 -19.41 -23.37 7.55
C TYR A 248 -18.13 -23.01 6.79
N THR A 249 -17.53 -21.83 6.99
CA THR A 249 -16.33 -21.43 6.23
C THR A 249 -15.14 -22.33 6.60
N LYS A 250 -14.98 -22.61 7.89
CA LYS A 250 -13.99 -23.58 8.38
C LYS A 250 -14.28 -24.98 7.82
N ARG A 251 -15.54 -25.40 7.78
CA ARG A 251 -15.96 -26.71 7.25
C ARG A 251 -15.70 -26.86 5.75
N SER A 252 -16.03 -25.84 4.95
CA SER A 252 -15.75 -25.81 3.51
C SER A 252 -14.25 -25.90 3.22
N LEU A 253 -13.42 -25.23 4.01
CA LEU A 253 -11.96 -25.35 3.92
C LEU A 253 -11.48 -26.78 4.23
N CYS A 254 -12.04 -27.43 5.26
CA CYS A 254 -11.74 -28.83 5.57
C CYS A 254 -12.12 -29.77 4.42
N TRP A 255 -13.29 -29.59 3.79
CA TRP A 255 -13.71 -30.38 2.62
C TRP A 255 -12.76 -30.21 1.43
N LEU A 256 -12.32 -28.98 1.15
CA LEU A 256 -11.35 -28.70 0.10
C LEU A 256 -9.97 -29.34 0.37
N HIS A 257 -9.57 -29.45 1.63
CA HIS A 257 -8.35 -30.16 2.04
C HIS A 257 -8.49 -31.68 1.89
N MET A 258 -9.69 -32.22 2.06
CA MET A 258 -10.02 -33.63 1.85
C MET A 258 -10.34 -33.99 0.39
N ASN A 259 -10.25 -33.02 -0.53
CA ASN A 259 -10.56 -33.18 -1.95
C ASN A 259 -12.03 -33.56 -2.23
N GLU A 260 -12.95 -33.12 -1.37
CA GLU A 260 -14.39 -33.31 -1.50
C GLU A 260 -15.08 -32.01 -1.94
N GLU A 261 -14.88 -31.64 -3.19
CA GLU A 261 -15.30 -30.35 -3.75
C GLU A 261 -16.82 -30.15 -3.78
N ASP A 262 -17.59 -31.22 -3.98
CA ASP A 262 -19.06 -31.18 -3.97
C ASP A 262 -19.62 -30.74 -2.61
N LYS A 263 -19.01 -31.19 -1.51
CA LYS A 263 -19.43 -30.81 -0.15
C LYS A 263 -19.06 -29.38 0.19
N ALA A 264 -17.91 -28.91 -0.29
CA ALA A 264 -17.53 -27.51 -0.18
C ALA A 264 -18.48 -26.60 -0.96
N LEU A 265 -18.96 -27.07 -2.12
CA LEU A 265 -19.94 -26.37 -2.95
C LEU A 265 -21.33 -26.33 -2.30
N ASP A 266 -21.76 -27.41 -1.63
CA ASP A 266 -23.02 -27.44 -0.88
C ASP A 266 -23.01 -26.48 0.32
N ASP A 267 -21.91 -26.45 1.08
CA ASP A 267 -21.72 -25.43 2.12
C ASP A 267 -21.75 -24.01 1.51
N ALA A 268 -21.13 -23.83 0.34
CA ALA A 268 -21.10 -22.56 -0.38
C ALA A 268 -22.51 -22.10 -0.84
N ASN A 269 -23.32 -23.03 -1.33
CA ASN A 269 -24.69 -22.78 -1.76
C ASN A 269 -25.60 -22.40 -0.57
N THR A 270 -25.35 -22.98 0.61
CA THR A 270 -26.09 -22.66 1.83
C THR A 270 -25.93 -21.17 2.22
N TYR A 271 -24.81 -20.52 1.90
CA TYR A 271 -24.63 -19.08 2.11
C TYR A 271 -25.47 -18.20 1.20
N LYS A 272 -25.78 -18.68 -0.01
CA LYS A 272 -26.57 -17.94 -1.00
C LYS A 272 -28.00 -17.70 -0.52
N ASP A 273 -28.48 -18.60 0.33
CA ASP A 273 -29.81 -18.57 0.92
C ASP A 273 -29.86 -17.80 2.27
N MET A 274 -28.72 -17.30 2.78
CA MET A 274 -28.63 -16.44 3.97
C MET A 274 -28.78 -14.96 3.60
N GLU A 275 -29.77 -14.25 4.15
CA GLU A 275 -30.06 -12.85 3.81
C GLU A 275 -28.92 -11.85 4.11
N LEU A 276 -28.52 -11.15 3.04
CA LEU A 276 -27.89 -9.82 2.85
C LEU A 276 -27.19 -9.12 4.02
N ASP A 277 -25.88 -9.37 4.14
CA ASP A 277 -24.76 -8.40 4.00
C ASP A 277 -23.44 -9.12 4.34
N VAL A 278 -23.53 -10.12 5.21
CA VAL A 278 -22.40 -10.96 5.65
C VAL A 278 -22.03 -12.02 4.60
N SER A 279 -23.01 -12.55 3.86
CA SER A 279 -22.79 -13.63 2.89
C SER A 279 -21.92 -13.20 1.70
N LYS A 280 -21.95 -11.92 1.28
CA LYS A 280 -21.12 -11.42 0.17
C LYS A 280 -19.61 -11.50 0.48
N SER A 281 -19.22 -11.13 1.70
CA SER A 281 -17.82 -11.17 2.15
C SER A 281 -17.28 -12.61 2.22
N CYS A 282 -18.11 -13.56 2.65
CA CYS A 282 -17.71 -14.96 2.79
C CYS A 282 -17.80 -15.74 1.46
N TYR A 283 -18.72 -15.32 0.57
CA TYR A 283 -18.80 -15.82 -0.81
C TYR A 283 -17.52 -15.51 -1.59
N GLU A 284 -16.89 -14.35 -1.36
CA GLU A 284 -15.65 -13.97 -2.04
C GLU A 284 -14.45 -14.84 -1.58
N GLN A 285 -14.37 -15.24 -0.31
CA GLN A 285 -13.30 -16.10 0.20
C GLN A 285 -13.41 -17.55 -0.30
N GLY A 286 -14.63 -18.10 -0.34
CA GLY A 286 -14.89 -19.45 -0.88
C GLY A 286 -14.81 -19.52 -2.41
N ALA A 287 -15.40 -18.54 -3.11
CA ALA A 287 -15.37 -18.48 -4.57
C ALA A 287 -13.96 -18.21 -5.13
N ALA A 288 -13.13 -17.42 -4.44
CA ALA A 288 -11.72 -17.24 -4.81
C ALA A 288 -10.94 -18.57 -4.75
N LEU A 289 -11.19 -19.40 -3.75
CA LEU A 289 -10.61 -20.74 -3.64
C LEU A 289 -11.11 -21.70 -4.74
N ILE A 290 -12.40 -21.67 -5.06
CA ILE A 290 -13.00 -22.50 -6.13
C ILE A 290 -12.46 -22.10 -7.52
N LEU A 291 -12.36 -20.79 -7.81
CA LEU A 291 -11.83 -20.29 -9.09
C LEU A 291 -10.33 -20.59 -9.29
N THR A 292 -9.56 -20.80 -8.22
CA THR A 292 -8.13 -21.12 -8.32
C THR A 292 -7.80 -22.61 -8.57
N LYS A 293 -8.79 -23.51 -8.40
CA LYS A 293 -8.66 -24.95 -8.69
C LYS A 293 -9.45 -25.43 -9.92
N GLY A 294 -10.54 -24.76 -10.30
CA GLY A 294 -11.39 -25.16 -11.44
C GLY A 294 -10.88 -24.79 -12.84
N GLY A 295 -9.63 -24.35 -12.99
CA GLY A 295 -9.02 -23.96 -14.26
C GLY A 295 -7.87 -24.87 -14.64
N ALA A 296 -8.16 -26.14 -14.94
CA ALA A 296 -7.29 -27.05 -15.67
C ALA A 296 -7.92 -27.39 -17.02
#